data_AF-A0A1Y2F6S4-F1
#
_entry.id   AF-A0A1Y2F6S4-F1
#
_cell.length_a   1.000
_cell.length_b   1.000
_cell.length_c   1.000
_cell.angle_alpha   90.00
_cell.angle_beta   90.00
_cell.angle_gamma   90.00
#
_symmetry.space_group_name_H-M   'P 1'
#
loop_
_entity.id
_entity.type
_entity.pdbx_description
1 polymer ?
#
loop_
_entity_poly.entity_id
_entity_poly.type
_entity_poly.pdbx_seq_one_letter_code
_entity_poly.pdbx_strand_id
1 'polypeptide(L)'
;MKPSSNDNSTVHFPDGWDKTNPSMVSYYEKCKDYVSSTEDMVKLFDISWFYHFYCLFLFIISLLSAFFAIKLRNKIKILKTNIVLIIFYTFGCIACTINSYFIQTKYSTYPCVAYFYLTSIGYSMVLITSFGCIINYLKQCYFSVYLYNKAVNNEIKKSRSLLHRICEVYTQ
;
A
#
# COMPACT_ATOMS: atom_id res chain seq x y z
N MET A 1 0.37 12.41 -31.45
CA MET A 1 0.25 13.74 -32.09
C MET A 1 1.38 14.61 -31.55
N LYS A 2 2.39 14.92 -32.37
CA LYS A 2 3.36 15.98 -32.08
C LYS A 2 2.74 17.29 -32.59
N PRO A 3 2.50 18.31 -31.76
CA PRO A 3 2.17 19.62 -32.28
C PRO A 3 3.41 20.18 -33.00
N SER A 4 3.22 20.68 -34.23
CA SER A 4 4.26 21.35 -34.99
C SER A 4 4.19 22.86 -34.82
N SER A 5 5.39 23.42 -34.64
CA SER A 5 5.88 24.74 -35.03
C SER A 5 5.49 25.98 -34.24
N ASN A 6 6.58 26.61 -33.76
CA ASN A 6 6.87 28.04 -33.74
C ASN A 6 6.21 28.88 -32.63
N ASP A 7 6.80 28.77 -31.45
CA ASP A 7 7.21 29.97 -30.72
C ASP A 7 8.64 29.77 -30.22
N ASN A 8 9.51 30.76 -30.42
CA ASN A 8 10.87 30.79 -29.85
C ASN A 8 10.81 31.08 -28.33
N SER A 9 9.87 30.47 -27.61
CA SER A 9 9.92 30.41 -26.15
C SER A 9 10.91 29.32 -25.78
N THR A 10 12.18 29.68 -25.62
CA THR A 10 13.16 28.80 -24.99
C THR A 10 12.66 28.52 -23.58
N VAL A 11 12.00 27.37 -23.38
CA VAL A 11 11.58 26.90 -22.06
C VAL A 11 12.82 26.86 -21.18
N HIS A 12 12.96 27.79 -20.24
CA HIS A 12 14.14 27.87 -19.40
C HIS A 12 14.13 26.75 -18.35
N PHE A 13 15.31 26.35 -17.88
CA PHE A 13 15.42 25.40 -16.78
C PHE A 13 14.77 25.99 -15.51
N PRO A 14 13.92 25.25 -14.78
CA PRO A 14 13.19 25.78 -13.63
C PRO A 14 14.09 26.40 -12.55
N ASP A 15 13.74 27.61 -12.10
CA ASP A 15 14.42 28.29 -11.00
C ASP A 15 14.13 27.55 -9.68
N GLY A 16 15.17 26.92 -9.12
CA GLY A 16 15.08 26.08 -7.91
C GLY A 16 15.45 24.62 -8.14
N TRP A 17 15.61 24.18 -9.39
CA TRP A 17 16.17 22.87 -9.70
C TRP A 17 17.70 22.92 -9.70
N ASP A 18 18.32 21.82 -9.26
CA ASP A 18 19.77 21.71 -9.21
C ASP A 18 20.34 21.35 -10.60
N LYS A 19 20.99 22.34 -11.23
CA LYS A 19 21.65 22.18 -12.54
C LYS A 19 22.86 21.23 -12.49
N THR A 20 23.39 20.95 -11.30
CA THR A 20 24.51 20.02 -11.12
C THR A 20 24.05 18.57 -10.99
N ASN A 21 22.74 18.34 -10.78
CA ASN A 21 22.18 17.00 -10.67
C ASN A 21 21.85 16.42 -12.07
N PRO A 22 22.58 15.39 -12.53
CA PRO A 22 22.39 14.84 -13.88
C PRO A 22 21.00 14.24 -14.09
N SER A 23 20.33 13.78 -13.03
CA SER A 23 18.98 13.24 -13.11
C SER A 23 17.94 14.32 -13.39
N MET A 24 18.08 15.50 -12.77
CA MET A 24 17.18 16.64 -13.01
C MET A 24 17.37 17.20 -14.41
N VAL A 25 18.62 17.32 -14.86
CA VAL A 25 18.94 17.75 -16.23
C VAL A 25 18.39 16.76 -17.25
N SER A 26 18.60 15.45 -17.06
CA SER A 26 18.07 14.42 -17.96
C SER A 26 16.54 14.41 -18.01
N TYR A 27 15.86 14.62 -16.88
CA TYR A 27 14.40 14.75 -16.86
C TYR A 27 13.95 15.99 -17.62
N TYR A 28 14.61 17.13 -17.40
CA TYR A 28 14.31 18.36 -18.11
C TYR A 28 14.45 18.22 -19.63
N GLU A 29 15.56 17.66 -20.11
CA GLU A 29 15.80 17.46 -21.54
C GLU A 29 14.75 16.56 -22.20
N LYS A 30 14.24 15.55 -21.48
CA LYS A 30 13.20 14.65 -21.99
C LYS A 30 11.83 15.31 -22.05
N CYS A 31 11.54 16.25 -21.16
CA CYS A 31 10.20 16.80 -20.98
C CYS A 31 10.02 18.19 -21.61
N LYS A 32 11.09 18.97 -21.81
CA LYS A 32 11.02 20.35 -22.32
C LYS A 32 10.31 20.49 -23.68
N ASP A 33 10.39 19.48 -24.54
CA ASP A 33 9.77 19.50 -25.87
C ASP A 33 8.25 19.21 -25.83
N TYR A 34 7.73 18.78 -24.67
CA TYR A 34 6.32 18.42 -24.47
C TYR A 34 5.53 19.47 -23.68
N VAL A 35 6.19 20.56 -23.27
CA VAL A 35 5.61 21.62 -22.44
C VAL A 35 5.76 22.98 -23.11
N SER A 36 4.75 23.83 -22.98
CA SER A 36 4.71 25.15 -23.61
C SER A 36 5.50 26.20 -22.82
N SER A 37 5.69 25.97 -21.51
CA SER A 37 6.35 26.88 -20.59
C SER A 37 7.04 26.13 -19.44
N THR A 38 8.01 26.79 -18.80
CA THR A 38 8.66 26.27 -17.58
C THR A 38 7.65 26.09 -16.45
N GLU A 39 6.63 26.94 -16.38
CA GLU A 39 5.56 26.85 -15.40
C GLU A 39 4.72 25.59 -15.59
N ASP A 40 4.38 25.21 -16.82
CA ASP A 40 3.64 23.98 -17.11
C ASP A 40 4.46 22.74 -16.76
N MET A 41 5.79 22.85 -16.87
CA MET A 41 6.69 21.81 -16.42
C MET A 41 6.70 21.64 -14.88
N VAL A 42 6.65 22.76 -14.15
CA VAL A 42 6.56 22.73 -12.67
C VAL A 42 5.17 22.23 -12.24
N LYS A 43 4.10 22.60 -12.95
CA LYS A 43 2.73 22.12 -12.69
C LYS A 43 2.57 20.62 -12.86
N LEU A 44 3.44 19.92 -13.61
CA LEU A 44 3.45 18.45 -13.63
C LEU A 44 3.75 17.84 -12.25
N PHE A 45 4.45 18.59 -11.40
CA PHE A 45 4.76 18.22 -10.02
C PHE A 45 3.78 18.83 -9.01
N ASP A 46 2.91 19.74 -9.45
CA ASP A 46 1.84 20.24 -8.60
C ASP A 46 0.83 19.14 -8.36
N ILE A 47 0.68 18.82 -7.08
CA ILE A 47 -0.21 17.79 -6.62
C ILE A 47 -1.63 18.26 -6.85
N SER A 48 -2.40 17.43 -7.56
CA SER A 48 -3.82 17.70 -7.74
C SER A 48 -4.54 17.71 -6.40
N TRP A 49 -5.49 18.63 -6.22
CA TRP A 49 -6.37 18.65 -5.04
C TRP A 49 -7.10 17.32 -4.82
N PHE A 50 -7.37 16.58 -5.90
CA PHE A 50 -7.90 15.21 -5.84
C PHE A 50 -7.03 14.25 -5.02
N TYR A 51 -5.70 14.39 -5.09
CA TYR A 51 -4.78 13.55 -4.34
C TYR A 51 -4.86 13.84 -2.82
N HIS A 52 -4.98 15.10 -2.42
CA HIS A 52 -5.19 15.46 -1.01
C HIS A 52 -6.48 14.82 -0.47
N PHE A 53 -7.57 14.91 -1.22
CA PHE A 53 -8.85 14.30 -0.83
C PHE A 53 -8.75 12.77 -0.76
N TYR A 54 -8.07 12.16 -1.74
CA TYR A 54 -7.83 10.72 -1.78
C TYR A 54 -7.03 10.22 -0.56
N CYS A 55 -5.91 10.88 -0.21
CA CYS A 55 -5.12 10.52 0.96
C CYS A 55 -5.88 10.69 2.26
N LEU A 56 -6.64 11.79 2.41
CA LEU A 56 -7.48 12.03 3.59
C LEU A 56 -8.55 10.95 3.73
N PHE A 57 -9.20 10.59 2.63
CA PHE A 57 -10.20 9.52 2.58
C PHE A 57 -9.63 8.17 3.00
N LEU A 58 -8.46 7.78 2.45
CA LEU A 58 -7.76 6.54 2.83
C LEU A 58 -7.36 6.54 4.32
N PHE A 59 -6.91 7.68 4.83
CA PHE A 59 -6.53 7.84 6.23
C PHE A 59 -7.74 7.66 7.15
N ILE A 60 -8.87 8.31 6.84
CA ILE A 60 -10.12 8.19 7.60
C ILE A 60 -10.63 6.74 7.57
N ILE A 61 -10.66 6.10 6.41
CA ILE A 61 -11.07 4.68 6.30
C ILE A 61 -10.17 3.79 7.14
N SER A 62 -8.85 4.03 7.11
CA SER A 62 -7.91 3.25 7.91
C SER A 62 -8.19 3.41 9.41
N LEU A 63 -8.44 4.62 9.89
CA LEU A 63 -8.83 4.86 11.29
C LEU A 63 -10.15 4.20 11.67
N LEU A 64 -11.17 4.32 10.82
CA LEU A 64 -12.45 3.65 11.02
C LEU A 64 -12.27 2.13 11.08
N SER A 65 -11.45 1.56 10.20
CA SER A 65 -11.15 0.12 10.21
C SER A 65 -10.51 -0.32 11.53
N ALA A 66 -9.57 0.47 12.07
CA ALA A 66 -8.94 0.22 13.37
C ALA A 66 -9.98 0.27 14.50
N PHE A 67 -10.82 1.31 14.50
CA PHE A 67 -11.85 1.51 15.51
C PHE A 67 -12.86 0.36 15.53
N PHE A 68 -13.34 -0.06 14.35
CA PHE A 68 -14.24 -1.21 14.23
C PHE A 68 -13.57 -2.51 14.67
N ALA A 69 -12.30 -2.73 14.31
CA ALA A 69 -11.54 -3.90 14.75
C ALA A 69 -11.45 -4.00 16.28
N ILE A 70 -11.22 -2.88 16.97
CA ILE A 70 -11.16 -2.82 18.44
C ILE A 70 -12.55 -3.01 19.05
N LYS A 71 -13.57 -2.30 18.56
CA LYS A 71 -14.94 -2.36 19.10
C LYS A 71 -15.57 -3.74 18.93
N LEU A 72 -15.32 -4.39 17.79
CA LEU A 72 -15.85 -5.72 17.46
C LEU A 72 -14.92 -6.86 17.91
N ARG A 73 -13.87 -6.60 18.71
CA ARG A 73 -12.90 -7.62 19.13
C ARG A 73 -13.53 -8.89 19.69
N ASN A 74 -14.61 -8.74 20.45
CA ASN A 74 -15.31 -9.87 21.09
C ASN A 74 -16.04 -10.73 20.05
N LYS A 75 -16.61 -10.13 19.00
CA LYS A 75 -17.25 -10.85 17.89
C LYS A 75 -16.20 -11.46 16.94
N ILE A 76 -15.10 -10.76 16.69
CA ILE A 76 -13.97 -11.27 15.90
C ILE A 76 -13.32 -12.50 16.56
N LYS A 77 -13.28 -12.53 17.90
CA LYS A 77 -12.81 -13.71 18.64
C LYS A 77 -13.65 -14.96 18.36
N ILE A 78 -14.96 -14.80 18.12
CA ILE A 78 -15.85 -15.90 17.73
C ILE A 78 -15.51 -16.42 16.32
N LEU A 79 -15.12 -15.52 15.41
CA LEU A 79 -14.64 -15.87 14.06
C LEU A 79 -13.22 -16.47 14.04
N LYS A 80 -12.54 -16.61 15.19
CA LYS A 80 -11.14 -17.10 15.30
C LYS A 80 -10.15 -16.36 14.40
N THR A 81 -10.42 -15.12 14.03
CA THR A 81 -9.51 -14.31 13.23
C THR A 81 -8.49 -13.64 14.15
N ASN A 82 -7.22 -13.62 13.73
CA ASN A 82 -6.15 -13.02 14.52
C ASN A 82 -6.24 -11.47 14.46
N ILE A 83 -6.84 -10.87 15.49
CA ILE A 83 -7.01 -9.41 15.63
C ILE A 83 -5.68 -8.65 15.56
N VAL A 84 -4.58 -9.26 16.02
CA VAL A 84 -3.25 -8.65 16.02
C VAL A 84 -2.79 -8.37 14.58
N LEU A 85 -3.07 -9.28 13.64
CA LEU A 85 -2.75 -9.07 12.22
C LEU A 85 -3.54 -7.92 11.62
N ILE A 86 -4.82 -7.78 11.99
CA ILE A 86 -5.67 -6.68 11.51
C ILE A 86 -5.13 -5.34 12.02
N ILE A 87 -4.77 -5.25 13.31
CA ILE A 87 -4.21 -4.02 13.89
C ILE A 87 -2.90 -3.64 13.20
N PHE A 88 -1.99 -4.59 13.00
CA PHE A 88 -0.73 -4.34 12.30
C PHE A 88 -0.92 -3.96 10.83
N TYR A 89 -1.88 -4.58 10.15
CA TYR A 89 -2.25 -4.21 8.78
C TYR A 89 -2.71 -2.75 8.71
N THR A 90 -3.63 -2.36 9.60
CA THR A 90 -4.13 -0.98 9.64
C THR A 90 -3.03 0.03 9.96
N PHE A 91 -2.12 -0.29 10.88
CA PHE A 91 -0.97 0.56 11.19
C PHE A 91 -0.04 0.72 9.98
N GLY A 92 0.23 -0.37 9.26
CA GLY A 92 0.97 -0.36 8.01
C GLY A 92 0.32 0.53 6.94
N CYS A 93 -1.00 0.42 6.76
CA CYS A 93 -1.73 1.29 5.82
C CYS A 93 -1.65 2.77 6.18
N ILE A 94 -1.76 3.11 7.47
CA ILE A 94 -1.62 4.49 7.95
C ILE A 94 -0.21 5.02 7.68
N ALA A 95 0.82 4.25 8.02
CA ALA A 95 2.21 4.62 7.79
C ALA A 95 2.51 4.84 6.29
N CYS A 96 2.03 3.93 5.42
CA CYS A 96 2.16 4.08 3.97
C CYS A 96 1.43 5.32 3.44
N THR A 97 0.21 5.58 3.92
CA THR A 97 -0.59 6.74 3.49
C THR A 97 0.09 8.05 3.89
N ILE A 98 0.57 8.15 5.14
CA ILE A 98 1.30 9.32 5.63
C ILE A 98 2.58 9.54 4.83
N ASN A 99 3.38 8.49 4.62
CA ASN A 99 4.63 8.58 3.86
C ASN A 99 4.38 9.02 2.41
N SER A 100 3.36 8.45 1.75
CA SER A 100 2.95 8.82 0.39
C SER A 100 2.51 10.29 0.30
N TYR A 101 1.75 10.75 1.30
CA TYR A 101 1.32 12.14 1.37
C TYR A 101 2.50 13.11 1.52
N PHE A 102 3.45 12.81 2.41
CA PHE A 102 4.60 13.68 2.62
C PHE A 102 5.57 13.71 1.45
N ILE A 103 5.85 12.57 0.80
CA ILE A 103 6.74 12.57 -0.37
C ILE A 103 6.17 13.39 -1.51
N GLN A 104 4.84 13.37 -1.70
CA GLN A 104 4.22 14.22 -2.69
C GLN A 104 4.27 15.67 -2.24
N THR A 105 3.67 16.01 -1.09
CA THR A 105 3.52 17.41 -0.64
C THR A 105 4.80 18.15 -0.33
N LYS A 106 5.87 17.41 -0.01
CA LYS A 106 7.16 17.96 0.41
C LYS A 106 8.31 17.31 -0.36
N TYR A 107 8.11 16.99 -1.64
CA TYR A 107 9.10 16.25 -2.45
C TYR A 107 10.52 16.83 -2.38
N SER A 108 10.66 18.17 -2.30
CA SER A 108 11.97 18.84 -2.26
C SER A 108 12.65 18.81 -0.88
N THR A 109 11.86 18.79 0.21
CA THR A 109 12.37 18.91 1.59
C THR A 109 12.26 17.61 2.39
N TYR A 110 11.59 16.59 1.88
CA TYR A 110 11.35 15.35 2.60
C TYR A 110 12.62 14.49 2.66
N PRO A 111 13.11 14.11 3.85
CA PRO A 111 14.38 13.40 3.96
C PRO A 111 14.31 12.00 3.37
N CYS A 112 15.23 11.67 2.46
CA CYS A 112 15.30 10.37 1.79
C CYS A 112 15.37 9.20 2.77
N VAL A 113 16.07 9.37 3.90
CA VAL A 113 16.18 8.33 4.94
C VAL A 113 14.80 8.00 5.54
N ALA A 114 13.96 9.01 5.81
CA ALA A 114 12.62 8.78 6.33
C ALA A 114 11.74 8.07 5.29
N TYR A 115 11.85 8.46 4.02
CA TYR A 115 11.15 7.80 2.91
C TYR A 115 11.47 6.30 2.85
N PHE A 116 12.75 5.93 2.81
CA PHE A 116 13.15 4.52 2.73
C PHE A 116 12.73 3.73 3.97
N TYR A 117 12.89 4.32 5.16
CA TYR A 117 12.53 3.66 6.42
C TYR A 117 11.03 3.40 6.54
N LEU A 118 10.19 4.41 6.28
CA LEU A 118 8.73 4.28 6.35
C LEU A 118 8.18 3.39 5.24
N THR A 119 8.77 3.44 4.04
CA THR A 119 8.41 2.54 2.94
C THR A 119 8.74 1.09 3.32
N SER A 120 9.96 0.83 3.77
CA SER A 120 10.38 -0.53 4.14
C SER A 120 9.50 -1.11 5.24
N ILE A 121 9.23 -0.35 6.30
CA ILE A 121 8.41 -0.81 7.42
C ILE A 121 6.95 -0.95 7.00
N GLY A 122 6.36 0.09 6.42
CA GLY A 122 4.95 0.11 6.05
C GLY A 122 4.58 -1.03 5.10
N TYR A 123 5.31 -1.18 3.99
CA TYR A 123 5.04 -2.23 3.02
C TYR A 123 5.29 -3.63 3.56
N SER A 124 6.37 -3.84 4.33
CA SER A 124 6.63 -5.15 4.95
C SER A 124 5.51 -5.54 5.91
N MET A 125 5.03 -4.58 6.70
CA MET A 125 3.96 -4.78 7.67
C MET A 125 2.64 -5.15 6.97
N VAL A 126 2.28 -4.42 5.91
CA VAL A 126 1.09 -4.73 5.08
C VAL A 126 1.22 -6.10 4.44
N LEU A 127 2.36 -6.41 3.81
CA LEU A 127 2.57 -7.67 3.09
C LEU A 127 2.51 -8.88 4.05
N ILE A 128 3.26 -8.85 5.15
CA ILE A 128 3.30 -9.95 6.13
C ILE A 128 1.90 -10.18 6.74
N THR A 129 1.20 -9.10 7.09
CA THR A 129 -0.14 -9.21 7.67
C THR A 129 -1.18 -9.70 6.67
N SER A 130 -1.11 -9.29 5.40
CA SER A 130 -1.95 -9.83 4.33
C SER A 130 -1.76 -11.33 4.15
N PHE A 131 -0.50 -11.81 4.09
CA PHE A 131 -0.22 -13.25 4.04
C PHE A 131 -0.75 -13.98 5.27
N GLY A 132 -0.55 -13.42 6.47
CA GLY A 132 -1.09 -14.00 7.70
C GLY A 132 -2.62 -14.09 7.71
N CYS A 133 -3.32 -13.07 7.17
CA CYS A 133 -4.77 -13.09 7.01
C CYS A 133 -5.23 -14.18 6.03
N ILE A 134 -4.55 -14.33 4.89
CA ILE A 134 -4.85 -15.38 3.89
C ILE A 134 -4.67 -16.78 4.50
N ILE A 135 -3.55 -17.02 5.19
CA ILE A 135 -3.29 -18.32 5.82
C ILE A 135 -4.34 -18.64 6.90
N ASN A 136 -4.71 -17.65 7.72
CA ASN A 136 -5.77 -17.83 8.72
C ASN A 136 -7.12 -18.13 8.08
N TYR A 137 -7.44 -17.46 6.98
CA TYR A 137 -8.67 -17.73 6.22
C TYR A 137 -8.68 -19.16 5.66
N LEU A 138 -7.60 -19.58 5.01
CA LEU A 138 -7.45 -20.96 4.50
C LEU A 138 -7.56 -22.00 5.63
N LYS A 139 -6.97 -21.72 6.80
CA LYS A 139 -7.10 -22.57 8.00
C LYS A 139 -8.54 -22.69 8.46
N GLN A 140 -9.32 -21.60 8.44
CA GLN A 140 -10.74 -21.60 8.79
C GLN A 140 -11.58 -22.41 7.79
N CYS A 141 -11.36 -22.22 6.48
CA CYS A 141 -12.03 -23.00 5.44
C CYS A 141 -11.73 -24.49 5.60
N TYR A 142 -10.47 -24.86 5.82
CA TYR A 142 -10.06 -26.24 6.03
C TYR A 142 -10.73 -26.86 7.27
N PHE A 143 -10.73 -26.13 8.39
CA PHE A 143 -11.35 -26.59 9.63
C PHE A 143 -12.88 -26.76 9.48
N SER A 144 -13.54 -25.88 8.74
CA SER A 144 -14.97 -25.98 8.45
C SER A 144 -15.28 -27.23 7.61
N VAL A 145 -14.51 -27.49 6.55
CA VAL A 145 -14.66 -28.71 5.72
C VAL A 145 -14.37 -29.97 6.53
N TYR A 146 -13.34 -29.95 7.39
CA TYR A 146 -13.03 -31.07 8.27
C TYR A 146 -14.17 -31.38 9.24
N LEU A 147 -14.76 -30.36 9.88
CA LEU A 147 -15.90 -30.54 10.79
C LEU A 147 -17.14 -31.05 10.05
N TYR A 148 -17.40 -30.53 8.85
CA TYR A 148 -18.49 -31.01 8.00
C TYR A 148 -18.29 -32.49 7.63
N ASN A 149 -17.10 -32.85 7.13
CA ASN A 149 -16.76 -34.23 6.82
C ASN A 149 -16.78 -35.12 8.05
N LYS A 150 -16.40 -34.64 9.24
CA LYS A 150 -16.51 -35.43 10.47
C LYS A 150 -17.96 -35.65 10.89
N ALA A 151 -18.82 -34.65 10.72
CA ALA A 151 -20.24 -34.75 11.05
C ALA A 151 -21.01 -35.65 10.06
N VAL A 152 -20.62 -35.64 8.78
CA VAL A 152 -21.24 -36.43 7.71
C VAL A 152 -20.62 -37.83 7.59
N ASN A 153 -19.29 -37.93 7.60
CA ASN A 153 -18.51 -39.18 7.45
C ASN A 153 -17.96 -39.70 8.78
N ASN A 154 -18.80 -39.88 9.81
CA ASN A 154 -18.47 -40.85 10.86
C ASN A 154 -18.21 -42.28 10.30
N GLU A 155 -18.36 -42.52 8.98
CA GLU A 155 -18.13 -43.81 8.33
C GLU A 155 -16.88 -43.93 7.43
N ILE A 156 -16.24 -42.87 6.91
CA ILE A 156 -15.20 -43.06 5.86
C ILE A 156 -13.84 -42.41 6.18
N LYS A 157 -12.91 -43.34 6.43
CA LYS A 157 -11.50 -43.21 6.77
C LYS A 157 -10.68 -42.48 5.70
N LYS A 158 -10.26 -41.26 6.05
CA LYS A 158 -8.91 -40.66 5.86
C LYS A 158 -8.26 -40.74 4.46
N SER A 159 -8.47 -39.70 3.65
CA SER A 159 -7.50 -39.25 2.62
C SER A 159 -6.77 -38.01 3.15
N ARG A 160 -5.45 -38.13 3.39
CA ARG A 160 -4.60 -37.03 3.91
C ARG A 160 -4.07 -36.18 2.76
N SER A 161 -4.67 -35.02 2.53
CA SER A 161 -4.14 -34.01 1.60
C SER A 161 -2.95 -33.26 2.20
N LEU A 162 -2.09 -32.71 1.33
CA LEU A 162 -0.89 -31.95 1.69
C LEU A 162 -1.21 -30.74 2.59
N LEU A 163 -2.39 -30.16 2.46
CA LEU A 163 -2.89 -29.06 3.29
C LEU A 163 -3.09 -29.49 4.76
N HIS A 164 -3.48 -30.75 5.00
CA HIS A 164 -3.61 -31.32 6.35
C HIS A 164 -2.26 -31.38 7.05
N ARG A 165 -1.20 -31.75 6.33
CA ARG A 165 0.16 -31.81 6.88
C ARG A 165 0.67 -30.42 7.24
N ILE A 166 0.41 -29.43 6.39
CA ILE A 166 0.77 -28.03 6.68
C ILE A 166 0.02 -27.53 7.91
N CYS A 167 -1.28 -27.81 8.04
CA CYS A 167 -2.04 -27.39 9.21
C CYS A 167 -1.58 -28.08 10.52
N GLU A 168 -1.23 -29.36 10.51
CA GLU A 168 -0.71 -30.06 11.71
C GLU A 168 0.60 -29.44 12.20
N VAL A 169 1.53 -29.13 11.30
CA VAL A 169 2.86 -28.56 11.65
C VAL A 169 2.75 -27.18 12.29
N TYR A 170 1.74 -26.38 11.91
CA TYR A 170 1.52 -25.04 12.46
C TYR A 170 0.54 -24.99 13.65
N THR A 171 0.11 -26.14 14.17
CA THR A 171 -0.84 -26.21 15.30
C THR A 171 -0.23 -26.88 16.56
N GLN A 172 0.97 -27.46 16.46
CA GLN A 172 1.85 -27.70 17.61
C GLN A 172 2.67 -26.44 17.91
#